data_AF-A0A9K3GT16-F1
#
_entry.id   AF-A0A9K3GT16-F1
#
_cell.length_a   1.000
_cell.length_b   1.000
_cell.length_c   1.000
_cell.angle_alpha   90.00
_cell.angle_beta   90.00
_cell.angle_gamma   90.00
#
_symmetry.space_group_name_H-M   'P 1'
#
loop_
_entity.id
_entity.type
_entity.pdbx_description
1 polymer ?
#
loop_
_entity_poly.entity_id
_entity_poly.type
_entity_poly.pdbx_seq_one_letter_code
_entity_poly.pdbx_strand_id
1 'polypeptide(L)'
;MLNKTLYLRPQENILTHNELVEKWEKLTNKTLEKVHISAQDFLASMKDVDIALQGVVARIYHIYYEGCLMNFEIGEGGGEASKLYPDVRYTRVHEYLQRDL
;
A
#
# COMPACT_ATOMS: atom_id res chain seq x y z
N MET A 1 8.62 -19.10 20.71
CA MET A 1 8.02 -17.80 20.35
C MET A 1 9.05 -17.01 19.55
N LEU A 2 8.66 -16.39 18.44
CA LEU A 2 9.56 -15.56 17.63
C LEU A 2 9.68 -14.18 18.31
N ASN A 3 10.80 -13.87 18.95
CA ASN A 3 11.08 -12.52 19.47
C ASN A 3 11.58 -11.61 18.35
N LYS A 4 10.76 -11.43 17.31
CA LYS A 4 11.07 -10.65 16.11
C LYS A 4 9.87 -9.81 15.69
N THR A 5 10.14 -8.74 14.97
CA THR A 5 9.09 -8.01 14.24
C THR A 5 8.70 -8.79 13.00
N LEU A 6 7.43 -9.17 12.91
CA LEU A 6 6.90 -9.87 11.73
C LEU A 6 6.30 -8.86 10.75
N TYR A 7 6.81 -8.85 9.52
CA TYR A 7 6.32 -8.02 8.43
C TYR A 7 5.43 -8.81 7.50
N LEU A 8 4.38 -8.16 6.98
CA LEU A 8 3.50 -8.72 5.96
C LEU A 8 3.86 -8.07 4.62
N ARG A 9 4.76 -8.71 3.87
CA ARG A 9 5.17 -8.24 2.54
C ARG A 9 5.08 -9.40 1.52
N PRO A 10 3.89 -9.99 1.32
CA PRO A 10 3.72 -11.02 0.31
C PRO A 10 4.04 -10.45 -1.07
N GLN A 11 4.96 -11.11 -1.80
CA GLN A 11 5.57 -10.57 -3.01
C GLN A 11 4.56 -10.14 -4.07
N GLU A 12 3.47 -10.89 -4.25
CA GLU A 12 2.45 -10.61 -5.27
C GLU A 12 1.49 -9.46 -4.91
N ASN A 13 1.59 -8.92 -3.69
CA ASN A 13 0.81 -7.79 -3.22
C ASN A 13 1.64 -6.51 -3.05
N ILE A 14 2.93 -6.54 -3.43
CA ILE A 14 3.78 -5.36 -3.46
C ILE A 14 3.57 -4.66 -4.80
N LEU A 15 2.88 -3.53 -4.78
CA LEU A 15 2.52 -2.76 -5.96
C LEU A 15 2.60 -1.26 -5.65
N THR A 16 2.92 -0.49 -6.68
CA THR A 16 2.69 0.96 -6.69
C THR A 16 1.22 1.27 -6.93
N HIS A 17 0.79 2.50 -6.62
CA HIS A 17 -0.57 2.95 -6.91
C HIS A 17 -0.89 2.91 -8.41
N ASN A 18 0.08 3.24 -9.27
CA ASN A 18 -0.10 3.21 -10.72
C ASN A 18 -0.35 1.78 -11.25
N GLU A 19 0.41 0.79 -10.76
CA GLU A 19 0.19 -0.61 -11.13
C GLU A 19 -1.16 -1.13 -10.64
N LEU A 20 -1.60 -0.68 -9.45
CA LEU A 20 -2.92 -1.01 -8.92
C LEU A 20 -4.04 -0.44 -9.81
N VAL A 21 -3.94 0.84 -10.19
CA VAL A 21 -4.88 1.50 -11.09
C VAL A 21 -4.90 0.80 -12.45
N GLU A 22 -3.75 0.48 -13.04
CA GLU A 22 -3.68 -0.22 -14.32
C GLU A 22 -4.37 -1.59 -14.27
N LYS A 23 -4.17 -2.35 -13.17
CA LYS A 23 -4.88 -3.63 -12.97
C LYS A 23 -6.39 -3.43 -12.88
N TRP A 24 -6.85 -2.39 -12.19
CA TRP A 24 -8.26 -2.07 -12.05
C TRP A 24 -8.91 -1.63 -13.39
N GLU A 25 -8.23 -0.80 -14.16
CA GLU A 25 -8.69 -0.36 -15.48
C GLU A 25 -8.82 -1.54 -16.45
N LYS A 26 -7.82 -2.43 -16.48
CA LYS A 26 -7.87 -3.68 -17.27
C LYS A 26 -9.02 -4.57 -16.86
N LEU A 27 -9.24 -4.71 -15.56
CA LEU A 27 -10.28 -5.57 -15.01
C LEU A 27 -11.69 -5.06 -15.32
N THR A 28 -11.89 -3.74 -15.25
CA THR A 28 -13.20 -3.10 -15.48
C THR A 28 -13.45 -2.69 -16.93
N ASN A 29 -12.43 -2.80 -17.80
CA ASN A 29 -12.41 -2.26 -19.15
C ASN A 29 -12.81 -0.78 -19.20
N LYS A 30 -12.39 0.00 -18.19
CA LYS A 30 -12.64 1.44 -18.07
C LYS A 30 -11.33 2.16 -17.84
N THR A 31 -11.11 3.24 -18.58
CA THR A 31 -10.00 4.16 -18.32
C THR A 31 -10.44 5.22 -17.32
N LEU A 32 -9.63 5.45 -16.29
CA LEU A 32 -9.84 6.47 -15.28
C LEU A 32 -9.11 7.75 -15.69
N GLU A 33 -9.73 8.89 -15.41
CA GLU A 33 -9.02 10.17 -15.41
C GLU A 33 -8.00 10.18 -14.26
N LYS A 34 -6.74 10.50 -14.55
CA LYS A 34 -5.63 10.46 -13.59
C LYS A 34 -5.15 11.88 -13.32
N VAL A 35 -5.22 12.29 -12.06
CA VAL A 35 -4.67 13.57 -11.59
C VAL A 35 -3.48 13.28 -10.68
N HIS A 36 -2.33 13.87 -10.99
CA HIS A 36 -1.16 13.80 -10.13
C HIS A 36 -1.10 15.01 -9.21
N ILE A 37 -1.00 14.76 -7.91
CA ILE A 37 -0.92 15.79 -6.88
C ILE A 37 0.51 15.78 -6.33
N SER A 38 1.17 16.94 -6.29
CA SER A 38 2.51 17.05 -5.73
C SER A 38 2.49 16.76 -4.22
N ALA A 39 3.63 16.35 -3.66
CA ALA A 39 3.79 16.15 -2.21
C ALA A 39 3.39 17.40 -1.41
N GLN A 40 3.79 18.58 -1.90
CA GLN A 40 3.52 19.86 -1.26
C GLN A 40 2.03 20.20 -1.29
N ASP A 41 1.37 20.04 -2.45
CA ASP A 41 -0.05 20.31 -2.59
C ASP A 41 -0.90 19.33 -1.77
N PHE A 42 -0.47 18.06 -1.71
CA PHE A 42 -1.14 17.05 -0.90
C PHE A 42 -1.06 17.38 0.60
N LEU A 43 0.11 17.77 1.10
CA LEU A 43 0.27 18.19 2.51
C LEU A 43 -0.48 19.49 2.81
N ALA A 44 -0.56 20.42 1.86
CA ALA A 44 -1.30 21.66 2.02
C ALA A 44 -2.80 21.42 2.28
N SER A 45 -3.36 20.29 1.81
CA SER A 45 -4.76 19.91 2.08
C SER A 45 -5.09 19.72 3.57
N MET A 46 -4.08 19.60 4.44
CA MET A 46 -4.26 19.45 5.88
C MET A 46 -4.61 20.76 6.61
N LYS A 47 -4.38 21.92 5.99
CA LYS A 47 -4.33 23.22 6.69
C LYS A 47 -5.64 23.59 7.41
N ASP A 48 -6.78 23.09 6.94
CA ASP A 48 -8.11 23.51 7.41
C ASP A 48 -9.04 22.32 7.73
N VAL A 49 -8.47 21.14 7.99
CA VAL A 49 -9.23 19.95 8.38
C VAL A 49 -9.00 19.58 9.85
N ASP A 50 -9.94 18.85 10.45
CA ASP A 50 -9.83 18.41 11.83
C ASP A 50 -8.66 17.44 12.05
N ILE A 51 -8.24 17.29 13.31
CA ILE A 51 -7.05 16.51 13.69
C ILE A 51 -7.10 15.04 13.24
N ALA A 52 -8.28 14.44 13.19
CA ALA A 52 -8.42 13.06 12.74
C ALA A 52 -8.14 12.98 11.24
N LEU A 53 -8.69 13.92 10.46
CA LEU A 53 -8.43 13.99 9.02
C LEU A 53 -6.97 14.37 8.71
N GLN A 54 -6.34 15.25 9.50
CA GLN A 54 -4.90 15.51 9.38
C GLN A 54 -4.07 14.23 9.58
N GLY A 55 -4.44 13.39 10.56
CA GLY A 55 -3.80 12.09 10.78
C GLY A 55 -3.93 11.14 9.58
N VAL A 56 -5.09 11.12 8.93
CA VAL A 56 -5.32 10.33 7.70
C VAL A 56 -4.46 10.86 6.56
N VAL A 57 -4.45 12.16 6.31
CA VAL A 57 -3.64 12.76 5.25
C VAL A 57 -2.16 12.50 5.48
N ALA A 58 -1.65 12.72 6.69
CA ALA A 58 -0.26 12.40 7.04
C ALA A 58 0.08 10.92 6.81
N ARG A 59 -0.86 10.00 7.09
CA ARG A 59 -0.66 8.56 6.85
C ARG A 59 -0.61 8.23 5.36
N ILE A 60 -1.50 8.79 4.56
CA ILE A 60 -1.52 8.62 3.10
C ILE A 60 -0.23 9.20 2.50
N TYR A 61 0.21 10.37 2.98
CA TYR A 61 1.47 10.98 2.57
C TYR A 61 2.64 10.02 2.78
N HIS A 62 2.76 9.47 4.00
CA HIS A 62 3.85 8.60 4.36
C HIS A 62 3.85 7.27 3.56
N ILE A 63 2.68 6.77 3.18
CA ILE A 63 2.56 5.55 2.37
C ILE A 63 2.93 5.82 0.90
N TYR A 64 2.32 6.82 0.27
CA TYR A 64 2.37 6.98 -1.18
C TYR A 64 3.48 7.92 -1.69
N TYR A 65 3.97 8.83 -0.84
CA TYR A 65 5.05 9.76 -1.21
C TYR A 65 6.39 9.32 -0.61
N GLU A 66 6.43 9.01 0.70
CA GLU A 66 7.67 8.55 1.36
C GLU A 66 7.93 7.04 1.19
N GLY A 67 6.92 6.27 0.77
CA GLY A 67 7.06 4.84 0.53
C GLY A 67 7.30 4.02 1.80
N CYS A 68 6.80 4.47 2.96
CA CYS A 68 7.18 3.93 4.28
C CYS A 68 6.94 2.44 4.50
N LEU A 69 6.11 1.82 3.66
CA LEU A 69 5.85 0.39 3.73
C LEU A 69 6.98 -0.44 3.12
N MET A 70 7.81 0.15 2.25
CA MET A 70 8.82 -0.53 1.43
C MET A 70 10.18 0.20 1.33
N ASN A 71 10.31 1.41 1.87
CA ASN A 71 11.54 2.22 1.81
C ASN A 71 12.68 1.73 2.73
N PHE A 72 12.61 0.49 3.21
CA PHE A 72 13.62 -0.13 4.05
C PHE A 72 13.65 -1.65 3.87
N GLU A 73 14.83 -2.24 4.11
CA GLU A 73 15.04 -3.69 4.13
C GLU A 73 14.71 -4.29 5.50
N ILE A 74 14.19 -5.52 5.51
CA ILE A 74 13.94 -6.24 6.76
C ILE A 74 15.28 -6.73 7.33
N GLY A 75 15.73 -6.13 8.42
CA GLY A 75 16.96 -6.52 9.12
C GLY A 75 16.85 -7.80 9.96
N GLU A 76 17.93 -8.18 10.64
CA GLU A 76 18.06 -9.47 11.36
C GLU A 76 16.99 -9.73 12.44
N GLY A 77 16.54 -8.66 13.11
CA GLY A 77 15.45 -8.67 14.10
C GLY A 77 14.04 -8.76 13.50
N GLY A 78 13.93 -8.80 12.17
CA GLY A 78 12.69 -8.93 11.42
C GLY A 78 12.53 -10.29 10.76
N GLY A 79 11.29 -10.64 10.44
CA GLY A 79 10.95 -11.76 9.57
C GLY A 79 9.80 -11.38 8.63
N GLU A 80 9.78 -11.94 7.43
CA GLU A 80 8.67 -11.76 6.49
C GLU A 80 7.74 -13.00 6.59
N ALA A 81 6.44 -12.75 6.79
CA ALA A 81 5.48 -13.80 7.09
C ALA A 81 5.29 -14.82 5.96
N SER A 82 5.23 -14.38 4.70
CA SER A 82 5.04 -15.30 3.56
C SER A 82 6.24 -16.24 3.35
N LYS A 83 7.46 -15.82 3.75
CA LYS A 83 8.65 -16.68 3.78
C LYS A 83 8.66 -17.66 4.96
N LEU A 84 8.17 -17.23 6.13
CA LEU A 84 8.12 -18.05 7.34
C LEU A 84 6.98 -19.07 7.34
N TYR A 85 5.89 -18.75 6.65
CA TYR A 85 4.67 -19.56 6.58
C TYR A 85 4.28 -19.80 5.11
N PRO A 86 5.10 -20.53 4.33
CA PRO A 86 4.87 -20.71 2.89
C PRO A 86 3.57 -21.48 2.58
N ASP A 87 3.08 -22.28 3.52
CA ASP A 87 1.84 -23.04 3.37
C ASP A 87 0.57 -22.17 3.49
N VAL A 88 0.71 -20.94 4.00
CA VAL A 88 -0.41 -20.01 4.13
C VAL A 88 -0.64 -19.34 2.78
N ARG A 89 -1.73 -19.72 2.11
CA ARG A 89 -2.20 -19.03 0.91
C ARG A 89 -2.83 -17.69 1.28
N TYR A 90 -2.13 -16.60 0.99
CA TYR A 90 -2.68 -15.24 1.09
C TYR A 90 -3.51 -14.90 -0.15
N THR A 91 -4.52 -14.05 0.03
CA THR A 91 -5.29 -13.50 -1.11
C THR A 91 -4.42 -12.53 -1.89
N ARG A 92 -4.27 -12.78 -3.19
CA ARG A 92 -3.51 -11.90 -4.09
C ARG A 92 -4.31 -10.66 -4.44
N VAL A 93 -3.65 -9.52 -4.71
CA VAL A 93 -4.36 -8.28 -5.10
C VAL A 93 -5.29 -8.50 -6.30
N HIS A 94 -4.85 -9.26 -7.31
CA HIS A 94 -5.70 -9.61 -8.45
C HIS A 94 -6.97 -10.36 -8.06
N GLU A 95 -6.85 -11.38 -7.21
CA GLU A 95 -7.99 -12.15 -6.71
C GLU A 95 -8.93 -11.27 -5.88
N TYR A 96 -8.37 -10.37 -5.06
CA TYR A 96 -9.14 -9.44 -4.25
C TYR A 96 -9.96 -8.46 -5.10
N LEU A 97 -9.35 -7.84 -6.11
CA LEU A 97 -10.03 -6.88 -6.99
C LEU A 97 -11.18 -7.51 -7.78
N GLN A 98 -11.10 -8.80 -8.08
CA GLN A 98 -12.18 -9.53 -8.76
C GLN A 98 -13.39 -9.82 -7.90
N ARG A 99 -13.28 -9.77 -6.57
CA ARG A 99 -14.37 -10.17 -5.67
C ARG A 99 -15.58 -9.22 -5.74
N ASP A 100 -15.33 -7.95 -6.03
CA ASP A 100 -16.33 -6.89 -5.97
C ASP A 100 -16.90 -6.52 -7.35
N LEU A 101 -16.68 -7.39 -8.36
CA LEU A 101 -17.22 -7.32 -9.72
C LEU A 101 -18.12 -8.52 -10.01
#